data_AF-A0A930AGD9-F1
#
_entry.id   AF-A0A930AGD9-F1
#
_cell.length_a   1.000
_cell.length_b   1.000
_cell.length_c   1.000
_cell.angle_alpha   90.00
_cell.angle_beta   90.00
_cell.angle_gamma   90.00
#
_symmetry.space_group_name_H-M   'P 1'
#
loop_
_entity.id
_entity.type
_entity.pdbx_description
1 polymer ?
#
loop_
_entity_poly.entity_id
_entity_poly.type
_entity_poly.pdbx_seq_one_letter_code
_entity_poly.pdbx_strand_id
1 'polypeptide(L)' 'ELAQPFFIAGGLKEDNVAKAIQHFTPYAVDVSSGVETDGQKDHEKIRRFIERVKHGISRTK' A
#
# COMPACT_ATOMS: atom_id res chain seq x y z
N GLU A 1 -2.78 -12.83 -16.61
CA GLU A 1 -3.62 -12.05 -15.67
C GLU A 1 -4.03 -12.92 -14.51
N LEU A 2 -4.11 -12.36 -13.30
CA LEU A 2 -4.72 -13.05 -12.15
C LEU A 2 -6.24 -12.84 -12.22
N ALA A 3 -6.99 -13.93 -12.33
CA ALA A 3 -8.45 -13.88 -12.47
C ALA A 3 -9.18 -13.61 -11.14
N GLN A 4 -8.49 -13.75 -10.01
CA GLN A 4 -9.09 -13.60 -8.68
C GLN A 4 -8.55 -12.36 -7.95
N PRO A 5 -9.38 -11.70 -7.12
CA PRO A 5 -8.93 -10.65 -6.22
C PRO A 5 -7.75 -11.13 -5.37
N PHE A 6 -6.66 -10.37 -5.35
CA PHE A 6 -5.45 -10.72 -4.63
C PHE A 6 -4.94 -9.55 -3.79
N PHE A 7 -4.14 -9.92 -2.79
CA PHE A 7 -3.50 -8.99 -1.88
C PHE A 7 -2.04 -8.87 -2.29
N ILE A 8 -1.48 -7.66 -2.25
CA ILE A 8 -0.05 -7.48 -2.45
C ILE A 8 0.62 -7.08 -1.13
N ALA A 9 1.74 -7.72 -0.84
CA ALA A 9 2.55 -7.52 0.34
C ALA A 9 4.04 -7.48 -0.06
N GLY A 10 4.91 -7.21 0.91
CA GLY A 10 6.35 -7.28 0.74
C GLY A 10 6.97 -5.94 0.32
N GLY A 11 7.70 -5.31 1.24
CA GLY A 11 8.48 -4.09 0.96
C GLY A 11 7.64 -2.85 0.63
N LEU A 12 6.33 -2.85 0.87
CA LEU A 12 5.47 -1.69 0.66
C LEU A 12 5.75 -0.61 1.70
N LYS A 13 5.80 0.65 1.25
CA LYS A 13 6.02 1.86 2.05
C LYS A 13 5.36 3.06 1.37
N GLU A 14 5.32 4.21 2.04
CA GLU A 14 4.61 5.41 1.59
C GLU A 14 5.05 5.92 0.20
N ASP A 15 6.30 5.65 -0.21
CA ASP A 15 6.87 6.11 -1.48
C ASP A 15 6.49 5.22 -2.68
N ASN A 16 6.17 3.94 -2.47
CA ASN A 16 5.99 2.95 -3.54
C ASN A 16 4.57 2.41 -3.65
N VAL A 17 3.75 2.52 -2.59
CA VAL A 17 2.44 1.87 -2.53
C VAL A 17 1.49 2.37 -3.62
N ALA A 18 1.52 3.66 -3.96
CA ALA A 18 0.70 4.21 -5.03
C ALA A 18 1.05 3.61 -6.41
N LYS A 19 2.34 3.44 -6.68
CA LYS A 19 2.83 2.81 -7.92
C LYS A 19 2.47 1.33 -7.96
N ALA A 20 2.57 0.62 -6.83
CA ALA A 20 2.18 -0.78 -6.72
C ALA A 20 0.68 -0.97 -7.01
N ILE A 21 -0.18 -0.11 -6.45
CA ILE A 21 -1.63 -0.14 -6.70
C ILE A 21 -1.93 0.09 -8.18
N GLN A 22 -1.30 1.10 -8.81
CA GLN A 22 -1.51 1.41 -10.22
C GLN A 22 -1.05 0.30 -11.16
N HIS A 23 0.05 -0.37 -10.82
CA HIS A 23 0.64 -1.41 -11.66
C HIS A 23 -0.09 -2.75 -11.54
N PHE A 24 -0.46 -3.15 -10.32
CA PHE A 24 -1.02 -4.48 -10.06
C PHE A 24 -2.55 -4.48 -9.92
N THR A 25 -3.18 -3.33 -9.68
CA THR A 25 -4.62 -3.22 -9.38
C THR A 25 -5.11 -4.26 -8.36
N PRO A 26 -4.42 -4.40 -7.20
CA PRO A 26 -4.75 -5.41 -6.21
C PRO A 26 -6.09 -5.09 -5.53
N TYR A 27 -6.70 -6.10 -4.94
CA TYR A 27 -7.87 -5.91 -4.08
C TYR A 27 -7.50 -5.21 -2.76
N ALA A 28 -6.36 -5.59 -2.19
CA ALA A 28 -5.86 -5.03 -0.94
C ALA A 28 -4.33 -4.97 -0.91
N VAL A 29 -3.79 -4.15 -0.02
CA VAL A 29 -2.35 -4.06 0.28
C VAL A 29 -2.11 -4.45 1.74
N ASP A 30 -1.02 -5.16 2.00
CA ASP A 30 -0.58 -5.54 3.34
C ASP A 30 0.82 -4.94 3.62
N VAL A 31 0.97 -4.29 4.77
CA VAL A 31 2.21 -3.59 5.15
C VAL A 31 2.61 -3.93 6.58
N SER A 32 3.89 -4.28 6.76
CA SER A 32 4.49 -4.48 8.08
C SER A 32 5.61 -3.47 8.34
N SER A 33 6.84 -3.76 7.92
CA SER A 33 8.02 -2.94 8.25
C SER A 33 8.06 -1.56 7.58
N GLY A 34 7.36 -1.37 6.46
CA GLY A 34 7.35 -0.09 5.75
C GLY A 34 6.63 1.06 6.47
N VAL A 35 5.97 0.77 7.59
CA VAL A 35 5.35 1.77 8.48
C VAL A 35 5.95 1.75 9.89
N GLU A 36 7.16 1.20 10.04
CA GLU A 36 7.88 1.15 11.31
C GLU A 36 8.98 2.21 11.40
N THR A 37 9.25 2.67 12.62
CA THR A 37 10.44 3.42 13.02
C THR A 37 11.06 2.68 14.21
N ASP A 38 12.35 2.34 14.10
CA ASP A 38 13.09 1.56 15.12
C ASP A 38 12.39 0.25 15.53
N GLY A 39 11.78 -0.45 14.56
CA GLY A 39 11.06 -1.71 14.77
C GLY A 39 9.70 -1.58 15.46
N GLN A 40 9.24 -0.35 15.73
CA GLN A 40 7.93 -0.06 16.30
C GLN A 40 7.03 0.58 15.26
N LYS A 41 5.72 0.30 15.33
CA LYS A 41 4.74 0.92 14.44
C LYS A 41 4.71 2.43 14.65
N ASP A 42 4.95 3.17 13.59
CA ASP A 42 4.98 4.63 13.61
C ASP A 42 3.64 5.17 13.10
N HIS A 43 2.91 5.87 13.97
CA HIS A 43 1.59 6.40 13.64
C HIS A 43 1.60 7.37 12.44
N GLU A 44 2.64 8.19 12.30
CA GLU A 44 2.72 9.15 11.19
C GLU A 44 2.99 8.42 9.87
N LYS A 45 3.86 7.41 9.88
CA LYS A 45 4.08 6.56 8.69
C LYS A 45 2.84 5.78 8.31
N ILE A 46 2.10 5.23 9.28
CA ILE A 46 0.81 4.57 9.03
C ILE A 46 -0.16 5.55 8.37
N ARG A 47 -0.28 6.77 8.93
CA ARG A 47 -1.17 7.81 8.41
C ARG A 47 -0.83 8.15 6.95
N ARG A 48 0.44 8.42 6.67
CA ARG A 48 0.95 8.73 5.31
C ARG A 48 0.75 7.57 4.35
N PHE A 49 1.01 6.35 4.79
CA PHE A 49 0.78 5.14 3.99
C PHE A 49 -0.68 5.03 3.57
N ILE A 50 -1.63 5.20 4.50
CA ILE A 50 -3.07 5.16 4.22
C ILE A 50 -3.47 6.28 3.25
N GLU A 51 -2.95 7.51 3.42
CA GLU A 51 -3.19 8.60 2.48
C GLU A 51 -2.71 8.26 1.07
N ARG A 52 -1.50 7.72 0.95
CA ARG A 52 -0.92 7.31 -0.33
C ARG A 52 -1.69 6.17 -0.99
N VAL A 53 -2.18 5.20 -0.21
CA VAL A 53 -3.08 4.15 -0.69
C VAL A 53 -4.35 4.77 -1.28
N LYS A 54 -5.00 5.68 -0.56
CA LYS A 54 -6.24 6.34 -1.03
C LYS A 54 -6.01 7.18 -2.29
N HIS A 55 -4.86 7.85 -2.40
CA HIS A 55 -4.51 8.64 -3.58
C HIS A 55 -4.14 7.77 -4.79
N GLY A 56 -3.61 6.57 -4.57
CA GLY A 56 -3.27 5.61 -5.63
C GLY A 56 -4.47 4.96 -6.30
N ILE A 57 -5.66 5.03 -5.67
CA ILE A 57 -6.91 4.51 -6.23
C ILE A 57 -7.46 5.56 -7.22
N SER A 58 -7.32 5.32 -8.52
CA SER A 58 -8.02 6.12 -9.53
C SER A 58 -9.52 5.92 -9.36
N ARG A 59 -10.27 7.02 -9.21
CA ARG A 59 -11.73 7.05 -8.99
C ARG A 59 -12.59 6.55 -10.18
N THR A 60 -11.99 5.89 -11.15
CA THR A 60 -12.65 5.43 -12.37
C THR A 60 -12.88 3.92 -12.30
N LYS A 61 -14.01 3.55 -11.71
CA LYS A 61 -14.84 2.44 -12.20
C LYS A 61 -16.28 2.93 -12.27
#